data_AF-A0A124FUN3-F1
#
_entry.id   AF-A0A124FUN3-F1
#
_cell.length_a   1.000
_cell.length_b   1.000
_cell.length_c   1.000
_cell.angle_alpha   90.00
_cell.angle_beta   90.00
_cell.angle_gamma   90.00
#
_symmetry.space_group_name_H-M   'P 1'
#
loop_
_entity.id
_entity.type
_entity.pdbx_description
1 polymer ?
#
loop_
_entity_poly.entity_id
_entity_poly.type
_entity_poly.pdbx_seq_one_letter_code
_entity_poly.pdbx_strand_id
1 'polypeptide(L)'
;MVHFGEIIEDWTGWCPKKQRVQKASGTDFLRREMSMKMQLRTRSRTTGTAAIILVLVLASALVGMRLDFADHRSQDWLFFVNDSKGVEGYQWLADNTESDATVLAWWDYADGIEKIGHRGVVINEASWRIKNTIAGYTDPRKPWHKIEYALWYPFESDEKVKDVAHFFVSDNATSAKEIAQKYGADYVLVTSDDIHKYYAVVIAAEENVSDYIAIPNNISSGISDMGPYLKKQTILTSMANGDDIEGFSKEFDNGRMRIYKLV
;
A
#
# COMPACT_ATOMS: atom_id res chain seq x y z
N MET A 1 27.57 19.39 18.28
CA MET A 1 27.84 18.26 19.19
C MET A 1 28.08 18.87 20.56
N VAL A 2 27.06 18.86 21.43
CA VAL A 2 27.06 19.58 22.71
C VAL A 2 26.97 18.54 23.83
N HIS A 3 28.04 18.46 24.61
CA HIS A 3 28.10 17.76 25.88
C HIS A 3 27.38 18.61 26.93
N PHE A 4 26.51 18.00 27.73
CA PHE A 4 26.05 18.56 28.99
C PHE A 4 26.29 17.54 30.09
N GLY A 5 27.41 17.73 30.80
CA GLY A 5 27.58 17.31 32.17
C GLY A 5 27.23 18.47 33.11
N GLU A 6 26.96 18.10 34.35
CA GLU A 6 26.89 18.93 35.57
C GLU A 6 25.63 19.76 35.80
N ILE A 7 24.81 19.32 36.76
CA ILE A 7 24.19 20.19 37.76
C ILE A 7 24.21 19.48 39.13
N ILE A 8 25.15 19.95 39.97
CA ILE A 8 25.10 20.19 41.43
C ILE A 8 25.29 18.99 42.38
N GLU A 9 26.55 18.83 42.80
CA GLU A 9 26.91 18.64 44.21
C GLU A 9 26.88 20.00 44.91
N ASP A 10 26.22 20.09 46.05
CA ASP A 10 26.77 20.74 47.24
C ASP A 10 25.81 20.52 48.41
N TRP A 11 26.31 20.00 49.52
CA TRP A 11 25.97 20.41 50.89
C TRP A 11 26.84 19.58 51.84
N THR A 12 28.02 20.13 52.11
CA THR A 12 28.90 19.72 53.21
C THR A 12 28.28 20.10 54.55
N GLY A 13 28.38 19.19 55.53
CA GLY A 13 28.48 19.59 56.93
C GLY A 13 27.81 18.67 57.95
N TRP A 14 28.55 17.67 58.46
CA TRP A 14 28.63 17.42 59.92
C TRP A 14 29.66 16.33 60.28
N CYS A 15 30.51 16.64 61.25
CA CYS A 15 31.53 15.76 61.83
C CYS A 15 30.92 14.69 62.77
N PRO A 16 31.66 13.60 63.07
CA PRO A 16 31.09 12.32 63.48
C PRO A 16 30.83 12.23 65.00
N LYS A 17 29.61 11.85 65.39
CA LYS A 17 29.35 11.29 66.72
C LYS A 17 29.45 9.77 66.67
N LYS A 18 30.38 9.23 67.46
CA LYS A 18 30.53 7.81 67.81
C LYS A 18 29.16 7.14 68.00
N GLN A 19 28.72 6.34 67.03
CA GLN A 19 27.73 5.30 67.27
C GLN A 19 28.47 4.00 67.59
N ARG A 20 28.10 3.41 68.72
CA ARG A 20 28.57 2.10 69.17
C ARG A 20 28.34 1.09 68.05
N VAL A 21 29.41 0.41 67.66
CA VAL A 21 29.33 -0.85 66.91
C VAL A 21 28.62 -1.85 67.83
N GLN A 22 27.31 -2.03 67.65
CA GLN A 22 26.68 -3.28 68.03
C GLN A 22 27.31 -4.36 67.15
N LYS A 23 27.93 -5.37 67.78
CA LYS A 23 28.33 -6.59 67.10
C LYS A 23 27.07 -7.19 66.46
N ALA A 24 26.90 -6.97 65.17
CA ALA A 24 25.95 -7.74 64.38
C ALA A 24 26.39 -9.20 64.48
N SER A 25 25.49 -10.04 64.98
CA SER A 25 25.68 -11.49 65.01
C SER A 25 25.87 -11.99 63.57
N GLY A 26 26.74 -12.99 63.34
CA GLY A 26 26.95 -13.57 62.00
C GLY A 26 25.66 -14.09 61.33
N THR A 27 24.61 -14.32 62.11
CA THR A 27 23.27 -14.67 61.65
C THR A 27 22.50 -13.51 60.99
N ASP A 28 22.72 -12.25 61.39
CA ASP A 28 22.03 -11.09 60.78
C ASP A 28 22.59 -10.72 59.40
N PHE A 29 23.89 -10.94 59.20
CA PHE A 29 24.55 -10.69 57.91
C PHE A 29 24.11 -11.72 56.86
N LEU A 30 24.10 -13.02 57.22
CA LEU A 30 23.62 -14.09 56.34
C LEU A 30 22.11 -13.96 56.03
N ARG A 31 21.30 -13.47 56.99
CA ARG A 31 19.87 -13.19 56.78
C ARG A 31 19.65 -12.05 55.79
N ARG A 32 20.44 -10.98 55.86
CA ARG A 32 20.40 -9.87 54.88
C ARG A 32 20.87 -10.31 53.51
N GLU A 33 21.92 -11.12 53.41
CA GLU A 33 22.46 -11.58 52.13
C GLU A 33 21.50 -12.57 51.43
N MET A 34 20.86 -13.48 52.19
CA MET A 34 19.79 -14.33 51.66
C MET A 34 18.56 -13.52 51.24
N SER A 35 18.15 -12.52 52.02
CA SER A 35 17.04 -11.62 51.67
C SER A 35 17.33 -10.83 50.39
N MET A 36 18.56 -10.34 50.22
CA MET A 36 18.96 -9.57 49.04
C MET A 36 19.08 -10.44 47.78
N LYS A 37 19.63 -11.66 47.90
CA LYS A 37 19.65 -12.65 46.81
C LYS A 37 18.25 -13.11 46.41
N MET A 38 17.34 -13.25 47.38
CA MET A 38 15.95 -13.61 47.11
C MET A 38 15.19 -12.46 46.43
N GLN A 39 15.43 -11.20 46.85
CA GLN A 39 14.87 -10.00 46.21
C GLN A 39 15.40 -9.76 44.80
N LEU A 40 16.70 -9.98 44.55
CA LEU A 40 17.28 -9.87 43.19
C LEU A 40 16.75 -10.96 42.26
N ARG A 41 16.58 -12.20 42.78
CA ARG A 41 16.05 -13.34 42.02
C ARG A 41 14.55 -13.22 41.73
N THR A 42 13.76 -12.62 42.62
CA THR A 42 12.36 -12.30 42.34
C THR A 42 12.25 -11.12 41.38
N ARG A 43 13.07 -10.07 41.53
CA ARG A 43 13.11 -8.91 40.63
C ARG A 43 13.54 -9.27 39.20
N SER A 44 14.49 -10.20 39.03
CA SER A 44 14.91 -10.66 37.69
C SER A 44 13.88 -11.58 37.02
N ARG A 45 13.12 -12.34 37.82
CA ARG A 45 12.02 -13.19 37.32
C ARG A 45 10.81 -12.36 36.92
N THR A 46 10.45 -11.33 37.69
CA THR A 46 9.32 -10.45 37.36
C THR A 46 9.61 -9.57 36.15
N THR A 47 10.84 -9.09 35.96
CA THR A 47 11.24 -8.41 34.72
C THR A 47 11.26 -9.35 33.52
N GLY A 48 11.73 -10.60 33.70
CA GLY A 48 11.68 -11.63 32.67
C GLY A 48 10.25 -11.98 32.24
N THR A 49 9.33 -12.19 33.19
CA THR A 49 7.93 -12.47 32.87
C THR A 49 7.22 -11.27 32.25
N ALA A 50 7.48 -10.05 32.74
CA ALA A 50 6.88 -8.84 32.16
C ALA A 50 7.36 -8.61 30.72
N ALA A 51 8.64 -8.86 30.43
CA ALA A 51 9.16 -8.79 29.07
C ALA A 51 8.52 -9.82 28.14
N ILE A 52 8.33 -11.06 28.60
CA ILE A 52 7.66 -12.11 27.82
C ILE A 52 6.20 -11.73 27.53
N ILE A 53 5.48 -11.23 28.54
CA ILE A 53 4.09 -10.78 28.37
C ILE A 53 4.04 -9.63 27.34
N LEU A 54 4.95 -8.66 27.43
CA LEU A 54 5.01 -7.56 26.48
C LEU A 54 5.25 -8.05 25.05
N VAL A 55 6.19 -8.98 24.84
CA VAL A 55 6.47 -9.58 23.53
C VAL A 55 5.24 -10.30 22.99
N LEU A 56 4.53 -11.08 23.82
CA LEU A 56 3.32 -11.78 23.38
C LEU A 56 2.18 -10.82 23.02
N VAL A 57 2.01 -9.73 23.77
CA VAL A 57 1.03 -8.68 23.46
C VAL A 57 1.35 -8.01 22.14
N LEU A 58 2.62 -7.63 21.91
CA LEU A 58 3.07 -7.02 20.66
C LEU A 58 2.91 -7.98 19.47
N ALA A 59 3.26 -9.25 19.64
CA ALA A 59 3.09 -10.26 18.60
C ALA A 59 1.61 -10.46 18.26
N SER A 60 0.74 -10.53 19.27
CA SER A 60 -0.71 -10.67 19.08
C SER A 60 -1.31 -9.44 18.38
N ALA A 61 -0.84 -8.24 18.73
CA ALA A 61 -1.24 -7.00 18.05
C ALA A 61 -0.81 -7.00 16.57
N LEU A 62 0.43 -7.39 16.26
CA LEU A 62 0.92 -7.50 14.88
C LEU A 62 0.14 -8.53 14.05
N VAL A 63 -0.19 -9.69 14.65
CA VAL A 63 -1.02 -10.71 13.98
C VAL A 63 -2.43 -10.17 13.74
N GLY A 64 -3.03 -9.52 14.74
CA GLY A 64 -4.35 -8.90 14.61
C GLY A 64 -4.39 -7.87 13.48
N MET A 65 -3.42 -6.97 13.45
CA MET A 65 -3.27 -5.98 12.37
C MET A 65 -3.08 -6.64 10.99
N ARG A 66 -2.26 -7.71 10.90
CA ARG A 66 -2.07 -8.42 9.63
C ARG A 66 -3.36 -9.06 9.12
N LEU A 67 -4.16 -9.63 10.03
CA LEU A 67 -5.46 -10.23 9.69
C LEU A 67 -6.47 -9.17 9.26
N ASP A 68 -6.53 -8.03 9.94
CA ASP A 68 -7.43 -6.91 9.58
C ASP A 68 -7.09 -6.36 8.18
N PHE A 69 -5.80 -6.18 7.90
CA PHE A 69 -5.32 -5.77 6.57
C PHE A 69 -5.69 -6.79 5.47
N ALA A 70 -5.60 -8.10 5.77
CA ALA A 70 -5.99 -9.15 4.84
C ALA A 70 -7.50 -9.21 4.61
N ASP A 71 -8.32 -9.04 5.66
CA ASP A 71 -9.78 -9.00 5.55
C ASP A 71 -10.22 -7.81 4.69
N HIS A 72 -9.61 -6.64 4.88
CA HIS A 72 -9.95 -5.45 4.10
C HIS A 72 -9.72 -5.65 2.60
N ARG A 73 -8.56 -6.20 2.21
CA ARG A 73 -8.28 -6.58 0.81
C ARG A 73 -9.29 -7.58 0.25
N SER A 74 -9.83 -8.46 1.09
CA SER A 74 -10.85 -9.42 0.69
C SER A 74 -12.24 -8.80 0.49
N GLN A 75 -12.58 -7.74 1.24
CA GLN A 75 -13.85 -7.02 1.06
C GLN A 75 -13.85 -6.19 -0.23
N ASP A 76 -12.73 -5.54 -0.55
CA ASP A 76 -12.56 -4.86 -1.84
C ASP A 76 -12.78 -5.84 -2.99
N TRP A 77 -12.18 -7.03 -2.90
CA TRP A 77 -12.40 -8.13 -3.85
C TRP A 77 -13.87 -8.54 -3.99
N LEU A 78 -14.60 -8.71 -2.88
CA LEU A 78 -16.02 -9.06 -2.91
C LEU A 78 -16.89 -8.00 -3.59
N PHE A 79 -16.53 -6.72 -3.45
CA PHE A 79 -17.20 -5.64 -4.17
C PHE A 79 -16.99 -5.76 -5.68
N PHE A 80 -15.78 -6.09 -6.14
CA PHE A 80 -15.48 -6.32 -7.55
C PHE A 80 -16.21 -7.52 -8.15
N VAL A 81 -16.34 -8.64 -7.41
CA VAL A 81 -16.99 -9.86 -7.93
C VAL A 81 -18.52 -9.69 -8.06
N ASN A 82 -19.13 -8.74 -7.36
CA ASN A 82 -20.56 -8.44 -7.49
C ASN A 82 -20.91 -7.58 -8.72
N ASP A 83 -19.91 -7.09 -9.45
CA ASP A 83 -20.13 -6.36 -10.70
C ASP A 83 -20.23 -7.32 -11.90
N SER A 84 -21.47 -7.63 -12.31
CA SER A 84 -21.73 -8.60 -13.38
C SER A 84 -21.04 -8.26 -14.71
N LYS A 85 -20.91 -6.98 -15.05
CA LYS A 85 -20.23 -6.55 -16.28
C LYS A 85 -18.71 -6.65 -16.16
N GLY A 86 -18.13 -6.34 -15.00
CA GLY A 86 -16.71 -6.55 -14.76
C GLY A 86 -16.33 -8.03 -14.83
N VAL A 87 -17.14 -8.88 -14.19
CA VAL A 87 -16.97 -10.35 -14.22
C VAL A 87 -17.05 -10.91 -15.63
N GLU A 88 -18.01 -10.44 -16.45
CA GLU A 88 -18.14 -10.84 -17.86
C GLU A 88 -16.85 -10.60 -18.66
N GLY A 89 -16.21 -9.44 -18.49
CA GLY A 89 -14.97 -9.13 -19.21
C GLY A 89 -13.78 -9.99 -18.75
N TYR A 90 -13.67 -10.28 -17.46
CA TYR A 90 -12.66 -11.21 -16.97
C TYR A 90 -12.91 -12.66 -17.43
N GLN A 91 -14.17 -13.10 -17.48
CA GLN A 91 -14.53 -14.41 -18.05
C GLN A 91 -14.19 -14.47 -19.54
N TRP A 92 -14.44 -13.39 -20.28
CA TRP A 92 -14.05 -13.32 -21.67
C TRP A 92 -12.53 -13.51 -21.85
N LEU A 93 -11.69 -12.90 -20.99
CA LEU A 93 -10.24 -13.16 -21.00
C LEU A 93 -9.94 -14.64 -20.81
N ALA A 94 -10.55 -15.28 -19.81
CA ALA A 94 -10.32 -16.69 -19.51
C ALA A 94 -10.66 -17.62 -20.67
N ASP A 95 -11.76 -17.33 -21.37
CA ASP A 95 -12.32 -18.19 -22.41
C ASP A 95 -11.75 -17.93 -23.82
N ASN A 96 -11.22 -16.72 -24.10
CA ASN A 96 -10.89 -16.27 -25.46
C ASN A 96 -9.43 -15.89 -25.70
N THR A 97 -8.56 -16.01 -24.69
CA THR A 97 -7.12 -15.67 -24.82
C THR A 97 -6.23 -16.85 -24.46
N GLU A 98 -4.95 -16.81 -24.83
CA GLU A 98 -3.98 -17.88 -24.51
C GLU A 98 -3.69 -17.94 -23.00
N SER A 99 -3.43 -19.13 -22.45
CA SER A 99 -3.30 -19.32 -20.99
C SER A 99 -2.13 -18.58 -20.34
N ASP A 100 -1.11 -18.25 -21.13
CA ASP A 100 0.07 -17.48 -20.73
C ASP A 100 0.00 -16.00 -21.17
N ALA A 101 -1.14 -15.57 -21.73
CA ALA A 101 -1.32 -14.19 -22.15
C ALA A 101 -1.18 -13.23 -20.97
N THR A 102 -0.53 -12.09 -21.24
CA THR A 102 -0.29 -11.03 -20.26
C THR A 102 -1.10 -9.80 -20.59
N VAL A 103 -1.77 -9.23 -19.59
CA VAL A 103 -2.67 -8.08 -19.74
C VAL A 103 -2.06 -6.84 -19.08
N LEU A 104 -1.95 -5.75 -19.85
CA LEU A 104 -1.65 -4.43 -19.35
C LEU A 104 -2.95 -3.76 -18.88
N ALA A 105 -3.03 -3.45 -17.59
CA ALA A 105 -4.17 -2.76 -17.00
C ALA A 105 -3.68 -1.83 -15.87
N TRP A 106 -4.55 -0.94 -15.42
CA TRP A 106 -4.32 -0.27 -14.14
C TRP A 106 -4.39 -1.29 -13.00
N TRP A 107 -3.55 -1.14 -11.98
CA TRP A 107 -3.34 -2.14 -10.92
C TRP A 107 -4.62 -2.52 -10.15
N ASP A 108 -5.62 -1.64 -10.10
CA ASP A 108 -6.93 -1.91 -9.47
C ASP A 108 -7.63 -3.16 -10.06
N TYR A 109 -7.33 -3.54 -11.31
CA TYR A 109 -7.98 -4.66 -12.00
C TYR A 109 -7.17 -5.95 -11.98
N ALA A 110 -5.95 -5.92 -11.45
CA ALA A 110 -5.01 -7.04 -11.48
C ALA A 110 -5.61 -8.31 -10.86
N ASP A 111 -6.22 -8.18 -9.68
CA ASP A 111 -6.86 -9.30 -8.98
C ASP A 111 -7.95 -9.98 -9.84
N GLY A 112 -8.71 -9.21 -10.63
CA GLY A 112 -9.75 -9.74 -11.51
C GLY A 112 -9.17 -10.51 -12.70
N ILE A 113 -8.10 -9.96 -13.29
CA ILE A 113 -7.38 -10.60 -14.39
C ILE A 113 -6.72 -11.91 -13.93
N GLU A 114 -6.08 -11.93 -12.76
CA GLU A 114 -5.40 -13.12 -12.26
C GLU A 114 -6.38 -14.18 -11.75
N LYS A 115 -7.36 -13.79 -10.93
CA LYS A 115 -8.22 -14.76 -10.21
C LYS A 115 -9.43 -15.25 -11.02
N ILE A 116 -9.96 -14.43 -11.93
CA ILE A 116 -11.10 -14.80 -12.80
C ILE A 116 -10.61 -15.01 -14.23
N GLY A 117 -9.81 -14.08 -14.76
CA GLY A 117 -9.26 -14.18 -16.11
C GLY A 117 -8.19 -15.27 -16.26
N HIS A 118 -7.54 -15.67 -15.16
CA HIS A 118 -6.42 -16.61 -15.17
C HIS A 118 -5.31 -16.20 -16.15
N ARG A 119 -4.97 -14.91 -16.19
CA ARG A 119 -3.93 -14.34 -17.05
C ARG A 119 -2.86 -13.61 -16.24
N GLY A 120 -1.69 -13.47 -16.85
CA GLY A 120 -0.64 -12.62 -16.31
C GLY A 120 -1.05 -11.15 -16.38
N VAL A 121 -0.49 -10.33 -15.48
CA VAL A 121 -0.73 -8.89 -15.46
C VAL A 121 0.59 -8.15 -15.46
N VAL A 122 0.65 -7.04 -16.18
CA VAL A 122 1.86 -6.21 -16.20
C VAL A 122 2.14 -5.64 -14.81
N ILE A 123 1.19 -4.98 -14.14
CA ILE A 123 1.36 -4.49 -12.76
C ILE A 123 0.26 -5.01 -11.84
N ASN A 124 0.65 -5.59 -10.69
CA ASN A 124 -0.30 -6.14 -9.74
C ASN A 124 -0.71 -5.18 -8.62
N GLU A 125 0.11 -4.17 -8.36
CA GLU A 125 -0.09 -3.26 -7.25
C GLU A 125 0.38 -1.84 -7.61
N ALA A 126 -0.02 -0.87 -6.80
CA ALA A 126 0.52 0.47 -6.88
C ALA A 126 2.01 0.50 -6.50
N SER A 127 2.70 1.55 -6.93
CA SER A 127 4.06 1.84 -6.46
C SER A 127 4.04 2.71 -5.21
N TRP A 128 5.17 2.73 -4.49
CA TRP A 128 5.30 3.53 -3.27
C TRP A 128 5.07 5.03 -3.53
N ARG A 129 5.51 5.54 -4.68
CA ARG A 129 5.36 6.95 -5.04
C ARG A 129 3.91 7.41 -5.08
N ILE A 130 3.01 6.54 -5.54
CA ILE A 130 1.58 6.85 -5.69
C ILE A 130 0.73 6.33 -4.54
N LYS A 131 1.31 5.91 -3.41
CA LYS A 131 0.55 5.39 -2.25
C LYS A 131 -0.61 6.28 -1.78
N ASN A 132 -0.51 7.60 -1.97
CA ASN A 132 -1.56 8.56 -1.63
C ASN A 132 -2.77 8.52 -2.58
N THR A 133 -2.73 7.77 -3.67
CA THR A 133 -3.88 7.53 -4.56
C THR A 133 -4.61 6.23 -4.20
N ILE A 134 -4.05 5.41 -3.30
CA ILE A 134 -4.67 4.17 -2.84
C ILE A 134 -5.73 4.52 -1.79
N ALA A 135 -6.99 4.15 -2.04
CA ALA A 135 -8.11 4.47 -1.16
C ALA A 135 -7.88 3.94 0.27
N GLY A 136 -7.45 2.67 0.40
CA GLY A 136 -7.16 2.06 1.71
C GLY A 136 -6.00 2.72 2.46
N TYR A 137 -5.03 3.33 1.76
CA TYR A 137 -3.90 4.03 2.40
C TYR A 137 -4.30 5.42 2.93
N THR A 138 -5.25 6.07 2.26
CA THR A 138 -5.68 7.44 2.61
C THR A 138 -6.91 7.49 3.51
N ASP A 139 -7.51 6.35 3.86
CA ASP A 139 -8.70 6.29 4.72
C ASP A 139 -8.46 6.97 6.09
N PRO A 140 -9.08 8.14 6.36
CA PRO A 140 -8.87 8.86 7.61
C PRO A 140 -9.47 8.14 8.82
N ARG A 141 -10.38 7.18 8.60
CA ARG A 141 -11.00 6.38 9.66
C ARG A 141 -10.06 5.30 10.18
N LYS A 142 -8.96 5.03 9.46
CA LYS A 142 -8.04 3.94 9.75
C LYS A 142 -6.59 4.43 9.81
N PRO A 143 -6.21 5.17 10.87
CA PRO A 143 -4.89 5.80 10.96
C PRO A 143 -3.72 4.81 10.95
N TRP A 144 -3.96 3.56 11.36
CA TRP A 144 -2.95 2.51 11.39
C TRP A 144 -2.62 1.95 10.00
N HIS A 145 -3.51 2.12 9.01
CA HIS A 145 -3.32 1.59 7.66
C HIS A 145 -2.02 2.05 7.02
N LYS A 146 -1.58 3.28 7.25
CA LYS A 146 -0.29 3.76 6.71
C LYS A 146 0.89 2.90 7.14
N ILE A 147 0.85 2.39 8.37
CA ILE A 147 1.86 1.47 8.90
C ILE A 147 1.69 0.09 8.26
N GLU A 148 0.46 -0.40 8.16
CA GLU A 148 0.16 -1.72 7.57
C GLU A 148 0.61 -1.80 6.11
N TYR A 149 0.33 -0.76 5.32
CA TYR A 149 0.81 -0.66 3.95
C TYR A 149 2.34 -0.65 3.90
N ALA A 150 3.01 0.12 4.77
CA ALA A 150 4.46 0.14 4.84
C ALA A 150 5.09 -1.21 5.23
N LEU A 151 4.35 -2.06 5.94
CA LEU A 151 4.84 -3.36 6.41
C LEU A 151 4.48 -4.52 5.46
N TRP A 152 3.31 -4.48 4.83
CA TRP A 152 2.72 -5.67 4.20
C TRP A 152 2.21 -5.45 2.78
N TYR A 153 2.10 -4.23 2.29
CA TYR A 153 1.64 -4.00 0.91
C TYR A 153 2.79 -4.28 -0.07
N PRO A 154 2.59 -5.18 -1.05
CA PRO A 154 3.65 -5.56 -1.97
C PRO A 154 3.77 -4.55 -3.11
N PHE A 155 4.30 -3.36 -2.81
CA PHE A 155 4.46 -2.29 -3.80
C PHE A 155 5.23 -2.75 -5.04
N GLU A 156 4.73 -2.34 -6.20
CA GLU A 156 5.42 -2.51 -7.48
C GLU A 156 6.56 -1.50 -7.65
N SER A 157 7.43 -1.78 -8.61
CA SER A 157 8.51 -0.86 -9.00
C SER A 157 7.94 0.49 -9.47
N ASP A 158 8.50 1.59 -8.94
CA ASP A 158 8.14 2.94 -9.36
C ASP A 158 8.37 3.16 -10.87
N GLU A 159 9.43 2.60 -11.45
CA GLU A 159 9.72 2.69 -12.90
C GLU A 159 8.65 1.96 -13.72
N LYS A 160 8.27 0.76 -13.28
CA LYS A 160 7.29 -0.08 -13.97
C LYS A 160 5.91 0.56 -13.96
N VAL A 161 5.47 1.06 -12.81
CA VAL A 161 4.20 1.80 -12.69
C VAL A 161 4.24 3.12 -13.46
N LYS A 162 5.39 3.82 -13.49
CA LYS A 162 5.58 5.02 -14.30
C LYS A 162 5.38 4.73 -15.79
N ASP A 163 5.99 3.67 -16.29
CA ASP A 163 5.88 3.31 -17.70
C ASP A 163 4.44 2.93 -18.07
N VAL A 164 3.77 2.09 -17.26
CA VAL A 164 2.36 1.76 -17.48
C VAL A 164 1.49 3.02 -17.42
N ALA A 165 1.81 3.98 -16.55
CA ALA A 165 1.12 5.27 -16.56
C ALA A 165 1.40 6.08 -17.83
N HIS A 166 2.66 6.12 -18.31
CA HIS A 166 3.02 6.75 -19.59
C HIS A 166 2.31 6.11 -20.78
N PHE A 167 2.11 4.79 -20.78
CA PHE A 167 1.28 4.11 -21.77
C PHE A 167 -0.11 4.74 -21.83
N PHE A 168 -0.75 4.89 -20.67
CA PHE A 168 -2.13 5.39 -20.57
C PHE A 168 -2.28 6.88 -20.90
N VAL A 169 -1.30 7.72 -20.53
CA VAL A 169 -1.35 9.17 -20.80
C VAL A 169 -0.75 9.58 -22.15
N SER A 170 -0.18 8.63 -22.90
CA SER A 170 0.33 8.88 -24.24
C SER A 170 -0.80 9.36 -25.17
N ASP A 171 -0.51 10.30 -26.06
CA ASP A 171 -1.34 10.65 -27.22
C ASP A 171 -0.83 10.00 -28.52
N ASN A 172 0.22 9.20 -28.42
CA ASN A 172 0.86 8.50 -29.53
C ASN A 172 0.73 6.98 -29.35
N ALA A 173 0.03 6.34 -30.29
CA ALA A 173 -0.21 4.90 -30.26
C ALA A 173 1.08 4.07 -30.43
N THR A 174 2.04 4.54 -31.23
CA THR A 174 3.34 3.89 -31.41
C THR A 174 4.12 3.84 -30.09
N SER A 175 4.26 4.97 -29.40
CA SER A 175 4.97 5.02 -28.11
C SER A 175 4.26 4.20 -27.03
N ALA A 176 2.92 4.18 -27.02
CA ALA A 176 2.17 3.32 -26.12
C ALA A 176 2.43 1.84 -26.45
N LYS A 177 2.38 1.45 -27.72
CA LYS A 177 2.66 0.09 -28.15
C LYS A 177 4.06 -0.37 -27.75
N GLU A 178 5.08 0.49 -27.88
CA GLU A 178 6.46 0.19 -27.44
C GLU A 178 6.52 -0.12 -25.93
N ILE A 179 5.79 0.61 -25.10
CA ILE A 179 5.72 0.35 -23.65
C ILE A 179 5.02 -0.98 -23.38
N ALA A 180 3.90 -1.26 -24.05
CA ALA A 180 3.18 -2.52 -23.86
C ALA A 180 4.05 -3.72 -24.28
N GLN A 181 4.80 -3.59 -25.38
CA GLN A 181 5.77 -4.59 -25.84
C GLN A 181 6.97 -4.75 -24.89
N LYS A 182 7.47 -3.66 -24.29
CA LYS A 182 8.57 -3.69 -23.29
C LYS A 182 8.24 -4.65 -22.14
N TYR A 183 6.97 -4.75 -21.76
CA TYR A 183 6.49 -5.61 -20.67
C TYR A 183 5.81 -6.90 -21.13
N GLY A 184 5.89 -7.23 -22.43
CA GLY A 184 5.32 -8.46 -22.98
C GLY A 184 3.81 -8.55 -22.88
N ALA A 185 3.09 -7.42 -22.93
CA ALA A 185 1.64 -7.44 -22.91
C ALA A 185 1.08 -7.91 -24.26
N ASP A 186 0.11 -8.82 -24.22
CA ASP A 186 -0.65 -9.30 -25.38
C ASP A 186 -1.99 -8.55 -25.52
N TYR A 187 -2.52 -8.12 -24.37
CA TYR A 187 -3.79 -7.41 -24.27
C TYR A 187 -3.66 -6.17 -23.39
N VAL A 188 -4.56 -5.22 -23.60
CA VAL A 188 -4.78 -4.05 -22.75
C VAL A 188 -6.23 -4.07 -22.28
N LEU A 189 -6.43 -3.92 -20.97
CA LEU A 189 -7.75 -3.84 -20.37
C LEU A 189 -7.97 -2.43 -19.81
N VAL A 190 -9.06 -1.80 -20.23
CA VAL A 190 -9.49 -0.50 -19.73
C VAL A 190 -10.96 -0.57 -19.34
N THR A 191 -11.32 0.14 -18.29
CA THR A 191 -12.69 0.29 -17.82
C THR A 191 -13.17 1.72 -18.01
N SER A 192 -14.49 1.92 -18.10
CA SER A 192 -15.08 3.26 -18.08
C SER A 192 -14.73 4.04 -16.80
N ASP A 193 -14.53 3.32 -15.69
CA ASP A 193 -14.22 3.90 -14.38
C ASP A 193 -12.81 4.51 -14.32
N ASP A 194 -11.94 4.17 -15.28
CA ASP A 194 -10.58 4.72 -15.36
C ASP A 194 -10.55 6.22 -15.63
N ILE A 195 -11.61 6.77 -16.25
CA ILE A 195 -11.76 8.21 -16.44
C ILE A 195 -11.82 8.94 -15.08
N HIS A 196 -12.45 8.36 -14.06
CA HIS A 196 -12.47 8.94 -12.71
C HIS A 196 -11.12 8.85 -12.01
N LYS A 197 -10.32 7.84 -12.35
CA LYS A 197 -9.00 7.58 -11.78
C LYS A 197 -7.88 8.26 -12.55
N TYR A 198 -8.20 8.95 -13.64
CA TYR A 198 -7.22 9.49 -14.57
C TYR A 198 -6.21 10.43 -13.91
N TYR A 199 -6.64 11.20 -12.90
CA TYR A 199 -5.73 12.06 -12.13
C TYR A 199 -4.57 11.27 -11.49
N ALA A 200 -4.85 10.07 -10.98
CA ALA A 200 -3.85 9.21 -10.34
C ALA A 200 -2.87 8.65 -11.37
N VAL A 201 -3.36 8.31 -12.57
CA VAL A 201 -2.54 7.86 -13.69
C VAL A 201 -1.60 8.97 -14.16
N VAL A 202 -2.08 10.21 -14.29
CA VAL A 202 -1.23 11.36 -14.67
C VAL A 202 -0.14 11.62 -13.63
N ILE A 203 -0.47 11.56 -12.33
CA ILE A 203 0.53 11.67 -11.25
C ILE A 203 1.54 10.52 -11.31
N ALA A 204 1.09 9.30 -11.60
CA ALA A 204 1.96 8.14 -11.72
C ALA A 204 2.97 8.28 -12.86
N ALA A 205 2.56 8.90 -13.97
CA ALA A 205 3.42 9.25 -15.11
C ALA A 205 4.40 10.40 -14.81
N GLU A 206 4.31 11.04 -13.63
CA GLU A 206 5.08 12.25 -13.28
C GLU A 206 4.81 13.44 -14.21
N GLU A 207 3.62 13.48 -14.80
CA GLU A 207 3.18 14.53 -15.71
C GLU A 207 2.45 15.64 -14.95
N ASN A 208 2.36 16.82 -15.55
CA ASN A 208 1.63 17.93 -14.95
C ASN A 208 0.11 17.75 -15.14
N VAL A 209 -0.61 17.48 -14.05
CA VAL A 209 -2.07 17.26 -14.04
C VAL A 209 -2.84 18.38 -14.76
N SER A 210 -2.38 19.63 -14.68
CA SER A 210 -3.08 20.76 -15.32
C SER A 210 -3.13 20.65 -16.84
N ASP A 211 -2.26 19.88 -17.45
CA ASP A 211 -2.15 19.74 -18.90
C ASP A 211 -3.15 18.70 -19.43
N TYR A 212 -3.59 17.79 -18.56
CA TYR A 212 -4.49 16.69 -18.88
C TYR A 212 -5.92 16.92 -18.37
N ILE A 213 -6.07 17.62 -17.24
CA ILE A 213 -7.35 17.81 -16.55
C ILE A 213 -7.53 19.28 -16.18
N ALA A 214 -8.69 19.84 -16.51
CA ALA A 214 -9.15 21.13 -16.00
C ALA A 214 -9.61 20.95 -14.55
N ILE A 215 -8.86 21.47 -13.60
CA ILE A 215 -9.26 21.43 -12.19
C ILE A 215 -10.47 22.37 -12.01
N PRO A 216 -11.68 21.88 -11.69
CA PRO A 216 -12.81 22.77 -11.46
C PRO A 216 -12.57 23.62 -10.22
N ASN A 217 -13.02 24.88 -10.25
CA ASN A 217 -12.87 25.83 -9.15
C ASN A 217 -13.62 25.41 -7.85
N ASN A 218 -14.39 24.32 -7.87
CA ASN A 218 -15.20 23.86 -6.76
C ASN A 218 -15.04 22.35 -6.53
N ILE A 219 -13.85 21.92 -6.10
CA ILE A 219 -13.49 20.52 -5.81
C ILE A 219 -14.27 19.94 -4.60
N SER A 220 -15.04 20.78 -3.88
CA SER A 220 -15.72 20.42 -2.63
C SER A 220 -16.84 19.37 -2.78
N SER A 221 -17.40 19.21 -3.99
CA SER A 221 -18.30 18.10 -4.34
C SER A 221 -17.53 17.14 -5.22
N GLY A 222 -17.18 15.95 -4.71
CA GLY A 222 -16.43 14.93 -5.46
C GLY A 222 -16.87 14.84 -6.91
N ILE A 223 -15.92 14.93 -7.83
CA ILE A 223 -16.18 14.99 -9.27
C ILE A 223 -16.65 13.59 -9.70
N SER A 224 -17.97 13.43 -9.84
CA SER A 224 -18.60 12.17 -10.26
C SER A 224 -18.51 11.93 -11.77
N ASP A 225 -18.12 12.93 -12.56
CA ASP A 225 -17.85 12.81 -14.00
C ASP A 225 -16.65 13.69 -14.38
N MET A 226 -15.52 13.05 -14.70
CA MET A 226 -14.28 13.72 -15.11
C MET A 226 -14.28 14.04 -16.61
N GLY A 227 -15.19 13.47 -17.41
CA GLY A 227 -15.24 13.63 -18.87
C GLY A 227 -15.22 15.09 -19.34
N PRO A 228 -16.08 15.98 -18.78
CA PRO A 228 -16.10 17.41 -19.15
C PRO A 228 -14.81 18.18 -18.81
N TYR A 229 -13.94 17.60 -17.98
CA TYR A 229 -12.71 18.23 -17.50
C TYR A 229 -11.46 17.70 -18.21
N LEU A 230 -11.58 16.69 -19.08
CA LEU A 230 -10.45 16.18 -19.87
C LEU A 230 -10.03 17.24 -20.89
N LYS A 231 -8.74 17.59 -20.88
CA LYS A 231 -8.14 18.53 -21.84
C LYS A 231 -7.49 17.85 -23.04
N LYS A 232 -7.11 16.58 -22.86
CA LYS A 232 -6.28 15.84 -23.81
C LYS A 232 -6.91 14.47 -24.06
N GLN A 233 -7.00 14.10 -25.34
CA GLN A 233 -7.27 12.74 -25.75
C GLN A 233 -5.96 11.95 -25.68
N THR A 234 -5.98 10.89 -24.88
CA THR A 234 -4.88 9.95 -24.66
C THR A 234 -5.34 8.52 -24.88
N ILE A 235 -4.41 7.58 -24.91
CA ILE A 235 -4.70 6.15 -25.05
C ILE A 235 -5.74 5.68 -24.05
N LEU A 236 -5.62 6.06 -22.76
CA LEU A 236 -6.62 5.68 -21.76
C LEU A 236 -8.01 6.22 -22.12
N THR A 237 -8.11 7.51 -22.45
CA THR A 237 -9.41 8.12 -22.73
C THR A 237 -10.04 7.55 -24.01
N SER A 238 -9.23 7.28 -25.03
CA SER A 238 -9.69 6.66 -26.28
C SER A 238 -10.13 5.22 -26.05
N MET A 239 -9.33 4.41 -25.34
CA MET A 239 -9.69 3.03 -25.03
C MET A 239 -10.93 2.97 -24.13
N ALA A 240 -11.05 3.85 -23.14
CA ALA A 240 -12.21 3.92 -22.25
C ALA A 240 -13.49 4.36 -22.98
N ASN A 241 -13.37 5.16 -24.04
CA ASN A 241 -14.50 5.53 -24.89
C ASN A 241 -14.85 4.44 -25.92
N GLY A 242 -13.96 3.48 -26.15
CA GLY A 242 -14.14 2.43 -27.15
C GLY A 242 -13.71 2.84 -28.56
N ASP A 243 -12.83 3.83 -28.67
CA ASP A 243 -12.29 4.28 -29.95
C ASP A 243 -11.37 3.21 -30.57
N ASP A 244 -11.23 3.27 -31.90
CA ASP A 244 -10.22 2.51 -32.64
C ASP A 244 -8.85 3.17 -32.48
N ILE A 245 -7.81 2.38 -32.20
CA ILE A 245 -6.45 2.87 -31.97
C ILE A 245 -5.49 2.06 -32.83
N GLU A 246 -4.64 2.75 -33.60
CA GLU A 246 -3.64 2.08 -34.43
C GLU A 246 -2.73 1.17 -33.60
N GLY A 247 -2.54 -0.07 -34.04
CA GLY A 247 -1.76 -1.08 -33.32
C GLY A 247 -2.50 -1.80 -32.19
N PHE A 248 -3.80 -1.51 -31.98
CA PHE A 248 -4.64 -2.16 -30.98
C PHE A 248 -6.01 -2.54 -31.58
N SER A 249 -6.31 -3.84 -31.66
CA SER A 249 -7.61 -4.36 -32.10
C SER A 249 -8.55 -4.51 -30.91
N LYS A 250 -9.73 -3.92 -30.95
CA LYS A 250 -10.73 -4.09 -29.88
C LYS A 250 -11.43 -5.45 -30.02
N GLU A 251 -11.20 -6.35 -29.07
CA GLU A 251 -11.72 -7.73 -29.11
C GLU A 251 -12.97 -7.91 -28.23
N PHE A 252 -13.13 -7.08 -27.20
CA PHE A 252 -14.27 -7.11 -26.28
C PHE A 252 -14.70 -5.70 -25.88
N ASP A 253 -16.01 -5.47 -25.80
CA ASP A 253 -16.61 -4.23 -25.33
C ASP A 253 -18.03 -4.51 -24.79
N ASN A 254 -18.25 -4.34 -23.49
CA ASN A 254 -19.58 -4.40 -22.86
C ASN A 254 -20.04 -3.03 -22.30
N GLY A 255 -19.39 -1.95 -22.76
CA GLY A 255 -19.57 -0.59 -22.33
C GLY A 255 -18.90 -0.24 -20.98
N ARG A 256 -18.68 -1.23 -20.11
CA ARG A 256 -17.98 -1.05 -18.82
C ARG A 256 -16.50 -1.39 -18.94
N MET A 257 -16.19 -2.53 -19.53
CA MET A 257 -14.84 -3.05 -19.73
C MET A 257 -14.60 -3.24 -21.21
N ARG A 258 -13.39 -2.91 -21.63
CA ARG A 258 -12.91 -3.01 -23.00
C ARG A 258 -11.55 -3.68 -23.01
N ILE A 259 -11.38 -4.61 -23.93
CA ILE A 259 -10.14 -5.37 -24.07
C ILE A 259 -9.64 -5.21 -25.49
N TYR A 260 -8.41 -4.74 -25.58
CA TYR A 260 -7.70 -4.49 -26.83
C TYR A 260 -6.55 -5.47 -26.96
N LYS A 261 -6.44 -6.17 -28.08
CA LYS A 261 -5.29 -7.00 -28.43
C LYS A 261 -4.23 -6.16 -29.14
N LEU A 262 -2.96 -6.36 -28.81
CA LEU A 262 -1.86 -5.76 -29.57
C LEU A 262 -1.74 -6.41 -30.95
N VAL A 263 -1.59 -5.59 -32.01
CA VAL A 263 -1.46 -6.02 -33.42
C VAL A 263 -0.19 -5.44 -34.02
#